data_AF-A0AAN6TWL7-F1
#
_entry.id   AF-A0AAN6TWL7-F1
#
_cell.length_a   1.000
_cell.length_b   1.000
_cell.length_c   1.000
_cell.angle_alpha   90.00
_cell.angle_beta   90.00
_cell.angle_gamma   90.00
#
_symmetry.space_group_name_H-M   'P 1'
#
loop_
_entity.id
_entity.type
_entity.pdbx_description
1 polymer ?
#
loop_
_entity_poly.entity_id
_entity_poly.type
_entity_poly.pdbx_seq_one_letter_code
_entity_poly.pdbx_strand_id
1 'polypeptide(L)'
;MAAPETSTSDGTIAAVAKLVLSDIFYGETQDLRVHVNGVRNMVSLRGELDSLGIELVKMVLLADLLTAVTLEVAPSFSYPELVLHESTTSSLNHTRFGFDHPTPAVPPSPRTKLHSSTTAMLKDIDFLIDTVLALPSRPSPWDLQKVQSMSAWVHGRLLSLEATTIVTTDTCKDPTSSSSSSTDMNLLHRAVRLASLAYCRAIQSRRCFSQGVQQGHVVELAEAVGNVPLETWEGASLKTLLLLLAVALPTARDMDMQECCTLRTMMVAAAVQIALTDWSVVARTMSRVVELQAWLRGCLD
;
A
#
# COMPACT_ATOMS: atom_id res chain seq x y z
N MET A 1 17.86 -0.98 34.97
CA MET A 1 18.32 -0.23 33.77
C MET A 1 19.62 -0.86 33.30
N ALA A 2 19.65 -1.36 32.07
CA ALA A 2 20.91 -1.82 31.47
C ALA A 2 21.87 -0.64 31.30
N ALA A 3 23.17 -0.89 31.40
CA ALA A 3 24.18 0.13 31.18
C ALA A 3 24.09 0.66 29.72
N PRO A 4 24.27 1.96 29.47
CA PRO A 4 24.18 2.53 28.11
C PRO A 4 25.14 1.88 27.11
N GLU A 5 26.25 1.28 27.58
CA GLU A 5 27.24 0.58 26.76
C GLU A 5 26.80 -0.83 26.32
N THR A 6 25.75 -1.40 26.92
CA THR A 6 25.19 -2.71 26.53
C THR A 6 23.84 -2.61 25.82
N SER A 7 23.35 -1.39 25.57
CA SER A 7 22.14 -1.15 24.80
C SER A 7 22.39 -1.34 23.31
N THR A 8 21.43 -1.95 22.60
CA THR A 8 21.47 -2.05 21.15
C THR A 8 21.58 -0.66 20.52
N SER A 9 22.53 -0.46 19.61
CA SER A 9 22.72 0.83 18.94
C SER A 9 21.58 1.14 17.95
N ASP A 10 21.26 2.41 17.75
CA ASP A 10 20.28 2.87 16.74
C ASP A 10 20.65 2.36 15.33
N GLY A 11 21.95 2.29 15.02
CA GLY A 11 22.46 1.74 13.76
C GLY A 11 22.17 0.24 13.60
N THR A 12 22.25 -0.53 14.68
CA THR A 12 21.91 -1.96 14.69
C THR A 12 20.40 -2.16 14.49
N ILE A 13 19.56 -1.39 15.18
CA ILE A 13 18.09 -1.46 15.01
C ILE A 13 17.72 -1.10 13.57
N ALA A 14 18.28 -0.02 13.03
CA ALA A 14 18.06 0.39 11.65
C ALA A 14 18.50 -0.66 10.64
N ALA A 15 19.64 -1.32 10.87
CA ALA A 15 20.14 -2.37 9.99
C ALA A 15 19.17 -3.56 9.92
N VAL A 16 18.67 -4.05 11.05
CA VAL A 16 17.71 -5.17 11.05
C VAL A 16 16.34 -4.74 10.52
N ALA A 17 15.88 -3.52 10.78
CA ALA A 17 14.65 -3.00 10.15
C ALA A 17 14.76 -2.96 8.61
N LYS A 18 15.94 -2.62 8.08
CA LYS A 18 16.21 -2.71 6.63
C LYS A 18 16.27 -4.16 6.13
N LEU A 19 16.77 -5.11 6.94
CA LEU A 19 16.68 -6.54 6.60
C LEU A 19 15.23 -7.00 6.51
N VAL A 20 14.35 -6.55 7.40
CA VAL A 20 12.89 -6.82 7.29
C VAL A 20 12.34 -6.33 5.94
N LEU A 21 12.65 -5.08 5.55
CA LEU A 21 12.21 -4.55 4.24
C LEU A 21 12.79 -5.35 3.07
N SER A 22 14.04 -5.81 3.20
CA SER A 22 14.69 -6.69 2.22
C SER A 22 14.01 -8.05 2.14
N ASP A 23 13.58 -8.63 3.26
CA ASP A 23 12.93 -9.94 3.29
C ASP A 23 11.52 -9.92 2.74
N ILE A 24 10.80 -8.80 2.91
CA ILE A 24 9.51 -8.59 2.25
C ILE A 24 9.66 -8.65 0.73
N PHE A 25 10.84 -8.27 0.23
CA PHE A 25 11.19 -8.41 -1.18
C PHE A 25 11.68 -9.84 -1.50
N TYR A 26 12.80 -10.25 -0.93
CA TYR A 26 13.62 -11.42 -1.33
C TYR A 26 13.51 -12.63 -0.42
N GLY A 27 13.04 -12.44 0.80
CA GLY A 27 13.24 -13.38 1.89
C GLY A 27 12.18 -14.48 1.96
N GLU A 28 12.56 -15.57 2.63
CA GLU A 28 11.59 -16.56 3.06
C GLU A 28 10.78 -16.05 4.26
N THR A 29 9.61 -16.65 4.45
CA THR A 29 8.74 -16.40 5.61
C THR A 29 9.46 -16.47 6.95
N GLN A 30 10.34 -17.47 7.10
CA GLN A 30 11.02 -17.73 8.35
C GLN A 30 11.99 -16.61 8.68
N ASP A 31 12.75 -16.15 7.68
CA ASP A 31 13.70 -15.06 7.81
C ASP A 31 13.00 -13.74 8.17
N LEU A 32 11.89 -13.43 7.47
CA LEU A 32 11.08 -12.26 7.77
C LEU A 32 10.59 -12.27 9.23
N ARG A 33 10.09 -13.40 9.72
CA ARG A 33 9.64 -13.53 11.12
C ARG A 33 10.78 -13.39 12.11
N VAL A 34 11.96 -13.94 11.82
CA VAL A 34 13.14 -13.83 12.67
C VAL A 34 13.56 -12.36 12.77
N HIS A 35 13.67 -11.64 11.66
CA HIS A 35 14.09 -10.25 11.66
C HIS A 35 13.06 -9.32 12.31
N VAL A 36 11.75 -9.51 12.08
CA VAL A 36 10.69 -8.71 12.72
C VAL A 36 10.69 -8.91 14.24
N ASN A 37 10.79 -10.16 14.70
CA ASN A 37 10.90 -10.44 16.13
C ASN A 37 12.21 -9.87 16.72
N GLY A 38 13.30 -9.90 15.96
CA GLY A 38 14.57 -9.28 16.33
C GLY A 38 14.42 -7.77 16.54
N VAL A 39 13.81 -7.06 15.60
CA VAL A 39 13.52 -5.62 15.72
C VAL A 39 12.68 -5.35 16.97
N ARG A 40 11.59 -6.10 17.17
CA ARG A 40 10.71 -5.94 18.36
C ARG A 40 11.50 -6.06 19.66
N ASN A 41 12.30 -7.12 19.79
CA ASN A 41 13.09 -7.35 21.00
C ASN A 41 14.12 -6.24 21.23
N MET A 42 14.80 -5.78 20.18
CA MET A 42 15.78 -4.69 20.30
C MET A 42 15.13 -3.37 20.70
N VAL A 43 13.95 -3.04 20.17
CA VAL A 43 13.19 -1.84 20.56
C VAL A 43 12.76 -1.92 22.03
N SER A 44 12.27 -3.08 22.48
CA SER A 44 11.88 -3.24 23.89
C SER A 44 13.08 -3.13 24.84
N LEU A 45 14.24 -3.70 24.47
CA LEU A 45 15.49 -3.53 25.23
C LEU A 45 15.97 -2.06 25.30
N ARG A 46 15.61 -1.25 24.30
CA ARG A 46 15.91 0.19 24.23
C ARG A 46 14.97 1.04 25.09
N GLY A 47 13.88 0.46 25.59
CA GLY A 47 12.85 1.17 26.35
C GLY A 47 11.67 1.63 25.49
N GLU A 48 11.23 0.81 24.54
CA GLU A 48 10.10 1.04 23.63
C GLU A 48 10.34 2.13 22.57
N LEU A 49 9.35 2.40 21.71
CA LEU A 49 9.48 3.32 20.58
C LEU A 49 9.81 4.75 20.99
N ASP A 50 9.25 5.23 22.10
CA ASP A 50 9.45 6.60 22.61
C ASP A 50 10.91 6.91 22.98
N SER A 51 11.70 5.87 23.21
CA SER A 51 13.12 6.02 23.46
C SER A 51 13.90 6.37 22.18
N LEU A 52 13.42 5.99 20.99
CA LEU A 52 14.14 6.08 19.72
C LEU A 52 14.02 7.48 19.08
N GLY A 53 14.97 7.80 18.19
CA GLY A 53 14.84 8.97 17.32
C GLY A 53 13.71 8.80 16.30
N ILE A 54 13.02 9.89 15.95
CA ILE A 54 11.82 9.88 15.07
C ILE A 54 12.03 9.14 13.74
N GLU A 55 13.19 9.31 13.10
CA GLU A 55 13.50 8.66 11.82
C GLU A 55 13.67 7.13 11.97
N LEU A 56 14.21 6.68 13.12
CA LEU A 56 14.31 5.26 13.43
C LEU A 56 12.92 4.67 13.73
N VAL A 57 12.07 5.41 14.44
CA VAL A 57 10.67 5.02 14.70
C VAL A 57 9.92 4.81 13.39
N LYS A 58 9.99 5.78 12.47
CA LYS A 58 9.35 5.68 11.14
C LYS A 58 9.82 4.45 10.37
N MET A 59 11.13 4.16 10.38
CA MET A 59 11.68 2.99 9.72
C MET A 59 11.19 1.67 10.32
N VAL A 60 11.21 1.56 11.66
CA VAL A 60 10.71 0.38 12.39
C VAL A 60 9.23 0.12 12.07
N LEU A 61 8.43 1.18 12.04
CA LEU A 61 6.99 1.05 11.79
C LEU A 61 6.66 0.79 10.33
N LEU A 62 7.43 1.35 9.40
CA LEU A 62 7.27 1.02 7.99
C LEU A 62 7.50 -0.48 7.78
N ALA A 63 8.56 -1.02 8.38
CA ALA A 63 8.88 -2.44 8.34
C ALA A 63 7.79 -3.29 9.00
N ASP A 64 7.28 -2.88 10.16
CA ASP A 64 6.20 -3.59 10.87
C ASP A 64 4.87 -3.57 10.09
N LEU A 65 4.47 -2.41 9.56
CA LEU A 65 3.24 -2.26 8.76
C LEU A 65 3.30 -3.05 7.45
N LEU A 66 4.41 -2.99 6.71
CA LEU A 66 4.58 -3.80 5.49
C LEU A 66 4.59 -5.29 5.83
N THR A 67 5.18 -5.70 6.96
CA THR A 67 5.12 -7.09 7.44
C THR A 67 3.68 -7.49 7.76
N ALA A 68 2.95 -6.66 8.49
CA ALA A 68 1.55 -6.92 8.85
C ALA A 68 0.67 -7.10 7.61
N VAL A 69 0.85 -6.24 6.60
CA VAL A 69 0.16 -6.38 5.31
C VAL A 69 0.57 -7.65 4.60
N THR A 70 1.87 -7.93 4.47
CA THR A 70 2.41 -9.11 3.75
C THR A 70 1.95 -10.42 4.36
N LEU A 71 1.96 -10.52 5.69
CA LEU A 71 1.63 -11.74 6.42
C LEU A 71 0.16 -11.85 6.77
N GLU A 72 -0.63 -10.81 6.51
CA GLU A 72 -1.98 -10.65 7.01
C GLU A 72 -2.06 -10.97 8.51
N VAL A 73 -1.30 -10.23 9.32
CA VAL A 73 -1.31 -10.32 10.79
C VAL A 73 -1.56 -8.95 11.44
N ALA A 74 -1.72 -8.91 12.76
CA ALA A 74 -1.71 -7.65 13.49
C ALA A 74 -0.27 -7.08 13.54
N PRO A 75 -0.10 -5.75 13.47
CA PRO A 75 1.20 -5.13 13.62
C PRO A 75 1.70 -5.30 15.06
N SER A 76 3.02 -5.33 15.20
CA SER A 76 3.70 -5.48 16.49
C SER A 76 3.60 -4.24 17.36
N PHE A 77 3.49 -3.08 16.73
CA PHE A 77 3.53 -1.79 17.38
C PHE A 77 2.24 -1.00 17.14
N SER A 78 1.88 -0.20 18.14
CA SER A 78 0.81 0.78 18.01
C SER A 78 1.29 1.94 17.14
N TYR A 79 0.56 2.19 16.06
CA TYR A 79 0.80 3.27 15.10
C TYR A 79 -0.11 4.52 15.26
N PRO A 80 -1.26 4.51 15.98
CA PRO A 80 -2.12 5.70 16.09
C PRO A 80 -1.46 6.93 16.75
N GLU A 81 -0.53 6.71 17.69
CA GLU A 81 0.13 7.80 18.44
C GLU A 81 1.12 8.60 17.59
N LEU A 82 1.61 8.05 16.48
CA LEU A 82 2.69 8.65 15.69
C LEU A 82 2.23 9.52 14.53
N VAL A 83 0.96 9.41 14.15
CA VAL A 83 0.30 10.37 13.24
C VAL A 83 0.06 11.71 13.96
N LEU A 84 -0.10 11.68 15.29
CA LEU A 84 -0.40 12.87 16.10
C LEU A 84 0.85 13.72 16.40
N HIS A 85 2.02 13.09 16.55
CA HIS A 85 3.24 13.80 16.94
C HIS A 85 3.82 14.71 15.85
N GLU A 86 3.62 14.40 14.56
CA GLU A 86 4.04 15.25 13.43
C GLU A 86 3.19 16.51 13.30
N SER A 87 1.89 16.42 13.62
CA SER A 87 0.96 17.55 13.57
C SER A 87 1.32 18.67 14.57
N THR A 88 2.11 18.36 15.59
CA THR A 88 2.51 19.30 16.65
C THR A 88 3.91 19.87 16.43
N THR A 89 4.76 19.22 15.62
CA THR A 89 6.17 19.62 15.41
C THR A 89 6.47 20.21 14.03
N SER A 90 5.50 20.23 13.10
CA SER A 90 5.60 20.88 11.77
C SER A 90 5.71 22.43 11.79
N SER A 91 6.31 23.03 12.81
CA SER A 91 6.73 24.44 12.82
C SER A 91 8.26 24.64 12.83
N LEU A 92 9.06 23.60 12.64
CA LEU A 92 10.52 23.73 12.61
C LEU A 92 11.09 23.24 11.26
N ASN A 93 11.26 24.21 10.37
CA ASN A 93 12.26 24.31 9.30
C ASN A 93 12.73 22.99 8.67
N HIS A 94 12.23 22.70 7.47
CA HIS A 94 12.86 21.79 6.51
C HIS A 94 14.31 22.24 6.21
N THR A 95 15.28 21.72 6.96
CA THR A 95 16.68 21.67 6.51
C THR A 95 16.77 20.58 5.46
N ARG A 96 16.70 20.99 4.18
CA ARG A 96 17.03 20.15 3.03
C ARG A 96 18.44 19.58 3.20
N PHE A 97 18.59 18.27 3.03
CA PHE A 97 19.89 17.63 2.89
C PHE A 97 20.65 18.26 1.71
N GLY A 98 21.83 18.80 2.00
CA GLY A 98 22.71 19.42 1.02
C GLY A 98 23.36 18.38 0.11
N PHE A 99 22.84 18.27 -1.10
CA PHE A 99 23.65 17.96 -2.28
C PHE A 99 23.63 19.21 -3.14
N ASP A 100 24.69 20.02 -3.05
CA ASP A 100 24.90 21.20 -3.90
C ASP A 100 25.24 20.74 -5.33
N HIS A 101 24.19 20.40 -6.09
CA HIS A 101 24.28 20.33 -7.54
C HIS A 101 23.16 21.19 -8.12
N PRO A 102 23.44 22.22 -8.94
CA PRO A 102 22.39 23.04 -9.53
C PRO A 102 21.57 22.17 -10.47
N THR A 103 20.39 21.75 -10.02
CA THR A 103 19.42 21.04 -10.84
C THR A 103 18.75 22.09 -11.73
N PRO A 104 18.79 21.95 -13.08
CA PRO A 104 18.02 22.84 -13.93
C PRO A 104 16.55 22.73 -13.56
N ALA A 105 15.86 23.87 -13.47
CA ALA A 105 14.45 23.94 -13.16
C ALA A 105 13.64 23.16 -14.21
N VAL A 106 13.27 21.92 -13.89
CA VAL A 106 12.33 21.13 -14.68
C VAL A 106 10.97 21.82 -14.54
N PRO A 107 10.32 22.23 -15.64
CA PRO A 107 8.97 22.78 -15.56
C PRO A 107 8.03 21.75 -14.91
N PRO A 108 7.05 22.16 -14.09
CA PRO A 108 6.14 21.22 -13.46
C PRO A 108 5.43 20.41 -14.55
N SER A 109 5.60 19.09 -14.52
CA SER A 109 4.88 18.18 -15.40
C SER A 109 3.38 18.49 -15.33
N PRO A 110 2.67 18.60 -16.47
CA PRO A 110 1.25 18.83 -16.47
C PRO A 110 0.58 17.70 -15.68
N ARG A 111 -0.03 18.04 -14.54
CA ARG A 111 -0.76 17.08 -13.71
C ARG A 111 -1.78 16.37 -14.57
N THR A 112 -1.53 15.10 -14.89
CA THR A 112 -2.44 14.28 -15.68
C THR A 112 -3.72 14.13 -14.86
N LYS A 113 -4.79 14.79 -15.30
CA LYS A 113 -6.11 14.64 -14.66
C LYS A 113 -6.57 13.21 -14.91
N LEU A 114 -6.68 12.41 -13.85
CA LEU A 114 -7.24 11.06 -13.95
C LEU A 114 -8.60 11.10 -14.66
N HIS A 115 -8.87 10.09 -15.47
CA HIS A 115 -10.16 9.95 -16.13
C HIS A 115 -11.25 9.78 -15.07
N SER A 116 -12.43 10.36 -15.32
CA SER A 116 -13.53 10.38 -14.35
C SER A 116 -13.93 8.99 -13.87
N SER A 117 -13.89 7.99 -14.75
CA SER A 117 -14.16 6.59 -14.39
C SER A 117 -13.08 6.01 -13.45
N THR A 118 -11.79 6.27 -13.70
CA THR A 118 -10.69 5.82 -12.82
C THR A 118 -10.80 6.47 -11.44
N THR A 119 -11.09 7.76 -11.39
CA THR A 119 -11.35 8.46 -10.12
C THR A 119 -12.58 7.90 -9.40
N ALA A 120 -13.65 7.54 -10.12
CA ALA A 120 -14.83 6.92 -9.53
C ALA A 120 -14.50 5.56 -8.91
N MET A 121 -13.73 4.70 -9.61
CA MET A 121 -13.31 3.40 -9.06
C MET A 121 -12.49 3.56 -7.78
N LEU A 122 -11.54 4.49 -7.74
CA LEU A 122 -10.75 4.76 -6.53
C LEU A 122 -11.63 5.24 -5.37
N LYS A 123 -12.58 6.13 -5.65
CA LYS A 123 -13.53 6.60 -4.65
C LYS A 123 -14.43 5.48 -4.14
N ASP A 124 -14.83 4.54 -4.98
CA ASP A 124 -15.63 3.39 -4.58
C ASP A 124 -14.86 2.49 -3.62
N ILE A 125 -13.58 2.23 -3.90
CA ILE A 125 -12.73 1.42 -3.01
C ILE A 125 -12.46 2.16 -1.70
N ASP A 126 -12.11 3.44 -1.74
CA ASP A 126 -11.95 4.23 -0.51
C ASP A 126 -13.24 4.21 0.33
N PHE A 127 -14.40 4.38 -0.30
CA PHE A 127 -15.70 4.32 0.35
C PHE A 127 -16.01 2.94 0.95
N LEU A 128 -15.73 1.85 0.24
CA LEU A 128 -15.94 0.50 0.76
C LEU A 128 -15.04 0.20 1.96
N ILE A 129 -13.76 0.60 1.89
CA ILE A 129 -12.82 0.49 3.00
C ILE A 129 -13.34 1.29 4.20
N ASP A 130 -13.68 2.56 4.00
CA ASP A 130 -14.17 3.41 5.09
C ASP A 130 -15.49 2.88 5.69
N THR A 131 -16.36 2.28 4.86
CA THR A 131 -17.59 1.63 5.34
C THR A 131 -17.29 0.43 6.23
N VAL A 132 -16.29 -0.39 5.89
CA VAL A 132 -15.82 -1.50 6.73
C VAL A 132 -15.24 -0.98 8.04
N LEU A 133 -14.36 0.02 7.97
CA LEU A 133 -13.67 0.57 9.13
C LEU A 133 -14.60 1.34 10.08
N ALA A 134 -15.74 1.83 9.58
CA ALA A 134 -16.77 2.48 10.39
C ALA A 134 -17.71 1.49 11.12
N LEU A 135 -17.55 0.18 10.92
CA LEU A 135 -18.33 -0.83 11.64
C LEU A 135 -17.99 -0.83 13.14
N PRO A 136 -18.95 -1.15 14.02
CA PRO A 136 -18.63 -1.37 15.43
C PRO A 136 -17.75 -2.61 15.59
N SER A 137 -16.96 -2.70 16.68
CA SER A 137 -16.07 -3.85 16.95
C SER A 137 -16.80 -5.20 16.88
N ARG A 138 -18.10 -5.22 17.19
CA ARG A 138 -18.96 -6.40 17.02
C ARG A 138 -20.10 -6.09 16.04
N PRO A 139 -19.87 -6.20 14.72
CA PRO A 139 -20.89 -5.90 13.72
C PRO A 139 -22.00 -6.94 13.77
N SER A 140 -23.25 -6.49 13.63
CA SER A 140 -24.39 -7.39 13.52
C SER A 140 -24.37 -8.14 12.19
N PRO A 141 -25.08 -9.28 12.05
CA PRO A 141 -25.22 -9.96 10.77
C PRO A 141 -25.77 -9.05 9.66
N TRP A 142 -26.62 -8.09 10.01
CA TRP A 142 -27.16 -7.11 9.09
C TRP A 142 -26.10 -6.13 8.59
N ASP A 143 -25.22 -5.65 9.47
CA ASP A 143 -24.13 -4.74 9.09
C ASP A 143 -23.19 -5.42 8.10
N LEU A 144 -22.86 -6.69 8.37
CA LEU A 144 -22.04 -7.52 7.48
C LEU A 144 -22.72 -7.71 6.12
N GLN A 145 -24.00 -8.08 6.12
CA GLN A 145 -24.78 -8.26 4.89
C GLN A 145 -24.85 -6.96 4.08
N LYS A 146 -24.99 -5.81 4.74
CA LYS A 146 -25.02 -4.50 4.08
C LYS A 146 -23.71 -4.21 3.35
N VAL A 147 -22.57 -4.37 4.03
CA VAL A 147 -21.25 -4.14 3.43
C VAL A 147 -20.98 -5.12 2.29
N GLN A 148 -21.32 -6.39 2.46
CA GLN A 148 -21.18 -7.40 1.40
C GLN A 148 -22.06 -7.09 0.18
N SER A 149 -23.29 -6.60 0.40
CA SER A 149 -24.21 -6.20 -0.67
C SER A 149 -23.71 -4.96 -1.41
N MET A 150 -23.17 -3.97 -0.69
CA MET A 150 -22.54 -2.79 -1.28
C MET A 150 -21.33 -3.19 -2.13
N SER A 151 -20.48 -4.09 -1.62
CA SER A 151 -19.34 -4.63 -2.36
C SER A 151 -19.77 -5.36 -3.63
N ALA A 152 -20.80 -6.21 -3.55
CA ALA A 152 -21.34 -6.93 -4.71
C ALA A 152 -21.91 -5.98 -5.78
N TRP A 153 -22.57 -4.88 -5.35
CA TRP A 153 -23.08 -3.86 -6.27
C TRP A 153 -21.95 -3.11 -6.98
N VAL A 154 -20.91 -2.68 -6.24
CA VAL A 154 -19.73 -2.04 -6.85
C VAL A 154 -19.04 -3.01 -7.80
N HIS A 155 -18.86 -4.27 -7.40
CA HIS A 155 -18.26 -5.32 -8.23
C HIS A 155 -19.00 -5.49 -9.57
N GLY A 156 -20.33 -5.63 -9.55
CA GLY A 156 -21.15 -5.76 -10.76
C GLY A 156 -21.05 -4.54 -11.68
N ARG A 157 -20.97 -3.32 -11.12
CA ARG A 157 -20.74 -2.09 -11.88
C ARG A 157 -19.36 -2.08 -12.55
N LEU A 158 -18.30 -2.49 -11.83
CA LEU A 158 -16.93 -2.56 -12.37
C LEU A 158 -16.76 -3.58 -13.50
N LEU A 159 -17.50 -4.69 -13.45
CA LEU A 159 -17.55 -5.67 -14.55
C LEU A 159 -18.26 -5.09 -15.78
N SER A 160 -19.35 -4.35 -15.59
CA SER A 160 -20.13 -3.75 -16.68
C SER A 160 -19.36 -2.67 -17.47
N LEU A 161 -18.40 -2.00 -16.83
CA LEU A 161 -17.57 -0.98 -17.47
C LEU A 161 -16.65 -1.57 -18.57
N GLU A 162 -16.19 -2.81 -18.43
CA GLU A 162 -15.33 -3.46 -19.43
C GLU A 162 -16.08 -3.82 -20.71
N ALA A 163 -17.32 -4.28 -20.57
CA ALA A 163 -18.18 -4.61 -21.71
C ALA A 163 -18.43 -3.40 -22.62
N THR A 164 -18.38 -2.18 -22.07
CA THR A 164 -18.60 -0.94 -22.84
C THR A 164 -17.33 -0.51 -23.58
N THR A 165 -16.14 -0.69 -23.00
CA THR A 165 -14.86 -0.27 -23.59
C THR A 165 -14.48 -1.11 -24.83
N ILE A 166 -14.79 -2.41 -24.83
CA ILE A 166 -14.49 -3.32 -25.96
C ILE A 166 -15.30 -2.96 -27.21
N VAL A 167 -16.52 -2.46 -27.05
CA VAL A 167 -17.41 -2.11 -28.19
C VAL A 167 -16.95 -0.83 -28.91
N THR A 168 -16.23 0.06 -28.22
CA THR A 168 -15.74 1.33 -28.80
C THR A 168 -14.40 1.24 -29.53
N THR A 169 -13.62 0.17 -29.38
CA THR A 169 -12.29 0.06 -30.02
C THR A 169 -12.31 -0.45 -31.47
N ASP A 170 -13.47 -0.89 -31.99
CA ASP A 170 -13.59 -1.51 -33.32
C ASP A 170 -14.11 -0.56 -34.42
N THR A 171 -14.26 0.75 -34.18
CA THR A 171 -14.71 1.67 -35.24
C THR A 171 -13.91 2.98 -35.22
N CYS A 172 -13.22 3.23 -36.35
CA CYS A 172 -12.46 4.42 -36.73
C CYS A 172 -11.06 4.61 -36.11
N LYS A 173 -10.05 4.01 -36.76
CA LYS A 173 -8.66 4.49 -36.69
C LYS A 173 -8.48 5.63 -37.69
N ASP A 174 -8.44 6.87 -37.20
CA ASP A 174 -7.80 8.00 -37.89
C ASP A 174 -6.37 8.17 -37.36
N PRO A 175 -5.32 8.19 -38.21
CA PRO A 175 -3.94 8.16 -37.75
C PRO A 175 -3.34 9.56 -37.77
N THR A 176 -3.75 10.48 -36.91
CA THR A 176 -2.96 11.73 -36.67
C THR A 176 -3.47 12.54 -35.48
N SER A 177 -3.07 12.18 -34.26
CA SER A 177 -2.72 13.09 -33.12
C SER A 177 -2.71 12.36 -31.75
N SER A 178 -1.66 12.60 -30.96
CA SER A 178 -1.56 12.34 -29.50
C SER A 178 -2.00 10.97 -28.94
N SER A 179 -1.39 9.87 -29.38
CA SER A 179 -1.74 8.50 -28.96
C SER A 179 -1.09 8.00 -27.65
N SER A 180 -0.07 8.68 -27.11
CA SER A 180 0.63 8.21 -25.90
C SER A 180 -0.20 8.41 -24.64
N SER A 181 -0.71 9.62 -24.40
CA SER A 181 -1.49 9.95 -23.19
C SER A 181 -2.80 9.16 -23.07
N SER A 182 -3.46 8.84 -24.19
CA SER A 182 -4.65 7.98 -24.18
C SER A 182 -4.33 6.53 -23.82
N THR A 183 -3.15 6.04 -24.22
CA THR A 183 -2.70 4.67 -23.94
C THR A 183 -2.32 4.53 -22.47
N ASP A 184 -1.55 5.48 -21.93
CA ASP A 184 -1.12 5.48 -20.52
C ASP A 184 -2.32 5.51 -19.56
N MET A 185 -3.35 6.29 -19.91
CA MET A 185 -4.59 6.39 -19.14
C MET A 185 -5.39 5.07 -19.14
N ASN A 186 -5.34 4.32 -20.25
CA ASN A 186 -5.96 2.99 -20.32
C ASN A 186 -5.22 1.96 -19.46
N LEU A 187 -3.89 2.07 -19.36
CA LEU A 187 -3.07 1.19 -18.52
C LEU A 187 -3.33 1.42 -17.03
N LEU A 188 -3.33 2.69 -16.58
CA LEU A 188 -3.69 3.03 -15.19
C LEU A 188 -5.13 2.59 -14.87
N HIS A 189 -6.06 2.83 -15.79
CA HIS A 189 -7.45 2.41 -15.63
C HIS A 189 -7.55 0.89 -15.44
N ARG A 190 -6.82 0.09 -16.22
CA ARG A 190 -6.76 -1.36 -16.09
C ARG A 190 -6.20 -1.79 -14.73
N ALA A 191 -5.08 -1.22 -14.29
CA ALA A 191 -4.48 -1.54 -12.99
C ALA A 191 -5.44 -1.22 -11.82
N VAL A 192 -6.05 -0.03 -11.84
CA VAL A 192 -7.03 0.38 -10.83
C VAL A 192 -8.23 -0.57 -10.81
N ARG A 193 -8.74 -0.94 -11.98
CA ARG A 193 -9.88 -1.85 -12.08
C ARG A 193 -9.57 -3.24 -11.52
N LEU A 194 -8.42 -3.83 -11.87
CA LEU A 194 -8.03 -5.16 -11.39
C LEU A 194 -7.93 -5.20 -9.85
N ALA A 195 -7.26 -4.22 -9.25
CA ALA A 195 -7.19 -4.13 -7.79
C ALA A 195 -8.56 -3.89 -7.16
N SER A 196 -9.38 -3.03 -7.77
CA SER A 196 -10.74 -2.73 -7.28
C SER A 196 -11.63 -3.99 -7.24
N LEU A 197 -11.55 -4.82 -8.28
CA LEU A 197 -12.24 -6.11 -8.33
C LEU A 197 -11.73 -7.06 -7.24
N ALA A 198 -10.42 -7.08 -6.96
CA ALA A 198 -9.85 -7.89 -5.89
C ALA A 198 -10.34 -7.46 -4.50
N TYR A 199 -10.35 -6.15 -4.21
CA TYR A 199 -10.91 -5.61 -2.97
C TYR A 199 -12.40 -5.97 -2.82
N CYS A 200 -13.20 -5.77 -3.87
CA CYS A 200 -14.62 -6.08 -3.81
C CYS A 200 -14.87 -7.57 -3.52
N ARG A 201 -14.14 -8.47 -4.19
CA ARG A 201 -14.25 -9.92 -3.95
C ARG A 201 -13.88 -10.30 -2.52
N ALA A 202 -12.79 -9.75 -2.00
CA ALA A 202 -12.36 -10.00 -0.62
C ALA A 202 -13.42 -9.53 0.38
N ILE A 203 -13.96 -8.31 0.20
CA ILE A 203 -14.99 -7.74 1.09
C ILE A 203 -16.30 -8.53 0.99
N GLN A 204 -16.72 -8.88 -0.23
CA GLN A 204 -17.96 -9.62 -0.47
C GLN A 204 -17.91 -11.01 0.16
N SER A 205 -16.78 -11.73 -0.01
CA SER A 205 -16.61 -13.07 0.54
C SER A 205 -16.19 -13.08 2.01
N ARG A 206 -15.81 -11.91 2.56
CA ARG A 206 -15.15 -11.74 3.86
C ARG A 206 -14.03 -12.76 4.05
N ARG A 207 -13.06 -12.72 3.13
CA ARG A 207 -11.86 -13.58 3.15
C ARG A 207 -10.60 -12.75 3.02
N CYS A 208 -9.53 -13.21 3.66
CA CYS A 208 -8.20 -12.64 3.53
C CYS A 208 -7.75 -12.60 2.06
N PHE A 209 -6.86 -11.67 1.71
CA PHE A 209 -6.39 -11.52 0.35
C PHE A 209 -5.65 -12.78 -0.14
N SER A 210 -4.83 -13.41 0.70
CA SER A 210 -4.14 -14.68 0.37
C SER A 210 -5.10 -15.81 -0.01
N GLN A 211 -6.34 -15.77 0.49
CA GLN A 211 -7.37 -16.79 0.22
C GLN A 211 -8.34 -16.40 -0.90
N GLY A 212 -8.55 -15.10 -1.10
CA GLY A 212 -9.51 -14.55 -2.06
C GLY A 212 -8.91 -14.15 -3.41
N VAL A 213 -7.63 -13.79 -3.44
CA VAL A 213 -6.92 -13.34 -4.65
C VAL A 213 -6.07 -14.49 -5.18
N GLN A 214 -6.45 -14.99 -6.36
CA GLN A 214 -5.71 -16.04 -7.07
C GLN A 214 -4.40 -15.51 -7.66
N GLN A 215 -3.38 -16.36 -7.76
CA GLN A 215 -2.06 -16.02 -8.33
C GLN A 215 -2.16 -15.41 -9.74
N GLY A 216 -3.04 -15.93 -10.61
CA GLY A 216 -3.24 -15.35 -11.95
C GLY A 216 -3.65 -13.88 -11.93
N HIS A 217 -4.51 -13.48 -10.99
CA HIS A 217 -4.90 -12.07 -10.83
C HIS A 217 -3.74 -11.21 -10.31
N VAL A 218 -2.82 -11.77 -9.52
CA VAL A 218 -1.60 -11.08 -9.06
C VAL A 218 -0.69 -10.80 -10.23
N VAL A 219 -0.46 -11.78 -11.11
CA VAL A 219 0.33 -11.61 -12.33
C VAL A 219 -0.28 -10.55 -13.24
N GLU A 220 -1.59 -10.63 -13.50
CA GLU A 220 -2.31 -9.64 -14.31
C GLU A 220 -2.20 -8.21 -13.74
N LEU A 221 -2.30 -8.08 -12.42
CA LEU A 221 -2.14 -6.79 -11.74
C LEU A 221 -0.69 -6.29 -11.79
N ALA A 222 0.29 -7.17 -11.56
CA ALA A 222 1.71 -6.83 -11.63
C ALA A 222 2.12 -6.38 -13.02
N GLU A 223 1.62 -7.06 -14.07
CA GLU A 223 1.81 -6.66 -15.46
C GLU A 223 1.12 -5.31 -15.75
N ALA A 224 -0.14 -5.14 -15.35
CA ALA A 224 -0.88 -3.90 -15.57
C ALA A 224 -0.20 -2.71 -14.90
N VAL A 225 0.25 -2.85 -13.66
CA VAL A 225 0.97 -1.80 -12.91
C VAL A 225 2.36 -1.55 -13.52
N GLY A 226 3.09 -2.60 -13.88
CA GLY A 226 4.42 -2.50 -14.50
C GLY A 226 4.43 -1.80 -15.85
N ASN A 227 3.32 -1.86 -16.59
CA ASN A 227 3.16 -1.17 -17.86
C ASN A 227 2.80 0.32 -17.72
N VAL A 228 2.36 0.79 -16.54
CA VAL A 228 2.07 2.21 -16.33
C VAL A 228 3.38 3.00 -16.24
N PRO A 229 3.60 4.05 -17.05
CA PRO A 229 4.81 4.85 -17.00
C PRO A 229 5.07 5.43 -15.62
N LEU A 230 6.33 5.44 -15.17
CA LEU A 230 6.71 5.85 -13.81
C LEU A 230 6.32 7.30 -13.49
N GLU A 231 6.29 8.17 -14.50
CA GLU A 231 5.89 9.57 -14.39
C GLU A 231 4.40 9.70 -14.02
N THR A 232 3.59 8.67 -14.31
CA THR A 232 2.17 8.61 -13.91
C THR A 232 2.04 8.42 -12.40
N TRP A 233 3.04 7.80 -11.77
CA TRP A 233 3.05 7.50 -10.34
C TRP A 233 3.55 8.65 -9.46
N GLU A 234 3.66 9.88 -9.96
CA GLU A 234 4.14 11.02 -9.15
C GLU A 234 3.12 11.59 -8.14
N GLY A 235 3.57 11.85 -6.91
CA GLY A 235 2.82 12.56 -5.88
C GLY A 235 1.58 11.79 -5.39
N ALA A 236 0.38 12.34 -5.64
CA ALA A 236 -0.89 11.78 -5.13
C ALA A 236 -1.21 10.37 -5.67
N SER A 237 -0.57 9.94 -6.76
CA SER A 237 -0.73 8.60 -7.32
C SER A 237 0.12 7.53 -6.63
N LEU A 238 1.14 7.88 -5.83
CA LEU A 238 1.89 6.89 -5.04
C LEU A 238 1.02 6.22 -3.96
N LYS A 239 0.17 7.00 -3.27
CA LYS A 239 -0.82 6.43 -2.33
C LYS A 239 -1.73 5.44 -3.06
N THR A 240 -2.14 5.79 -4.27
CA THR A 240 -2.98 4.91 -5.10
C THR A 240 -2.23 3.63 -5.40
N LEU A 241 -0.99 3.72 -5.91
CA LEU A 241 -0.12 2.57 -6.18
C LEU A 241 0.00 1.67 -4.95
N LEU A 242 0.28 2.24 -3.78
CA LEU A 242 0.40 1.50 -2.53
C LEU A 242 -0.89 0.70 -2.23
N LEU A 243 -2.05 1.34 -2.35
CA LEU A 243 -3.34 0.68 -2.16
C LEU A 243 -3.59 -0.42 -3.21
N LEU A 244 -3.23 -0.19 -4.48
CA LEU A 244 -3.37 -1.18 -5.54
C LEU A 244 -2.52 -2.42 -5.26
N LEU A 245 -1.27 -2.25 -4.83
CA LEU A 245 -0.36 -3.36 -4.60
C LEU A 245 -0.67 -4.12 -3.30
N ALA A 246 -1.26 -3.45 -2.31
CA ALA A 246 -1.50 -4.02 -0.99
C ALA A 246 -2.48 -5.21 -1.00
N VAL A 247 -3.45 -5.20 -1.91
CA VAL A 247 -4.41 -6.31 -2.10
C VAL A 247 -3.76 -7.60 -2.62
N ALA A 248 -2.62 -7.47 -3.30
CA ALA A 248 -1.96 -8.58 -3.97
C ALA A 248 -0.71 -9.05 -3.22
N LEU A 249 -0.15 -8.22 -2.33
CA LEU A 249 1.08 -8.54 -1.59
C LEU A 249 0.99 -9.86 -0.80
N PRO A 250 -0.11 -10.19 -0.10
CA PRO A 250 -0.22 -11.46 0.63
C PRO A 250 -0.11 -12.70 -0.26
N THR A 251 -0.80 -12.70 -1.40
CA THR A 251 -0.72 -13.80 -2.37
C THR A 251 0.63 -13.82 -3.08
N ALA A 252 1.15 -12.64 -3.45
CA ALA A 252 2.43 -12.50 -4.14
C ALA A 252 3.60 -13.07 -3.33
N ARG A 253 3.51 -13.07 -2.01
CA ARG A 253 4.53 -13.56 -1.09
C ARG A 253 4.89 -15.04 -1.31
N ASP A 254 3.90 -15.89 -1.55
CA ASP A 254 4.10 -17.33 -1.73
C ASP A 254 4.33 -17.71 -3.21
N MET A 255 4.41 -16.71 -4.10
CA MET A 255 4.71 -16.89 -5.52
C MET A 255 6.22 -16.81 -5.78
N ASP A 256 6.64 -17.41 -6.89
CA ASP A 256 8.01 -17.32 -7.37
C ASP A 256 8.40 -15.86 -7.66
N MET A 257 9.64 -15.52 -7.32
CA MET A 257 10.17 -14.15 -7.46
C MET A 257 9.98 -13.61 -8.89
N GLN A 258 10.16 -14.45 -9.91
CA GLN A 258 10.08 -14.03 -11.31
C GLN A 258 8.68 -13.52 -11.70
N GLU A 259 7.63 -14.01 -11.07
CA GLU A 259 6.24 -13.65 -11.39
C GLU A 259 5.76 -12.38 -10.69
N CYS A 260 6.36 -12.05 -9.54
CA CYS A 260 5.89 -10.96 -8.68
C CYS A 260 6.97 -9.91 -8.34
N CYS A 261 8.18 -10.01 -8.92
CA CYS A 261 9.29 -9.09 -8.68
C CYS A 261 8.89 -7.63 -8.86
N THR A 262 8.23 -7.29 -9.98
CA THR A 262 7.75 -5.92 -10.26
C THR A 262 6.84 -5.41 -9.14
N LEU A 263 5.90 -6.24 -8.69
CA LEU A 263 4.95 -5.89 -7.65
C LEU A 263 5.65 -5.63 -6.32
N ARG A 264 6.51 -6.55 -5.87
CA ARG A 264 7.25 -6.41 -4.60
C ARG A 264 8.18 -5.20 -4.62
N THR A 265 8.88 -4.98 -5.73
CA THR A 265 9.76 -3.82 -5.94
C THR A 265 8.99 -2.51 -5.85
N MET A 266 7.90 -2.39 -6.61
CA MET A 266 7.11 -1.18 -6.63
C MET A 266 6.43 -0.92 -5.28
N MET A 267 6.01 -1.97 -4.57
CA MET A 267 5.44 -1.84 -3.22
C MET A 267 6.44 -1.23 -2.24
N VAL A 268 7.63 -1.82 -2.10
CA VAL A 268 8.65 -1.33 -1.16
C VAL A 268 9.14 0.06 -1.57
N ALA A 269 9.39 0.28 -2.86
CA ALA A 269 9.85 1.57 -3.37
C ALA A 269 8.80 2.68 -3.12
N ALA A 270 7.52 2.43 -3.43
CA ALA A 270 6.45 3.39 -3.19
C ALA A 270 6.28 3.67 -1.70
N ALA A 271 6.28 2.63 -0.86
CA ALA A 271 6.13 2.79 0.59
C ALA A 271 7.26 3.63 1.19
N VAL A 272 8.52 3.36 0.82
CA VAL A 272 9.70 4.13 1.26
C VAL A 272 9.64 5.56 0.73
N GLN A 273 9.30 5.77 -0.55
CA GLN A 273 9.23 7.11 -1.14
C GLN A 273 8.14 7.97 -0.50
N ILE A 274 6.97 7.40 -0.20
CA ILE A 274 5.92 8.10 0.55
C ILE A 274 6.40 8.37 1.98
N ALA A 275 7.02 7.40 2.66
CA ALA A 275 7.50 7.59 4.04
C ALA A 275 8.50 8.74 4.18
N LEU A 276 9.36 8.95 3.17
CA LEU A 276 10.32 10.05 3.12
C LEU A 276 9.68 11.42 2.85
N THR A 277 8.53 11.45 2.18
CA THR A 277 7.86 12.69 1.74
C THR A 277 6.71 13.11 2.66
N ASP A 278 5.90 12.15 3.09
CA ASP A 278 4.77 12.31 3.99
C ASP A 278 4.50 11.00 4.74
N TRP A 279 5.12 10.87 5.93
CA TRP A 279 4.94 9.72 6.81
C TRP A 279 3.47 9.47 7.15
N SER A 280 2.70 10.54 7.37
CA SER A 280 1.28 10.44 7.72
C SER A 280 0.47 9.74 6.63
N VAL A 281 0.82 9.89 5.36
CA VAL A 281 0.11 9.27 4.23
C VAL A 281 0.39 7.79 4.16
N VAL A 282 1.65 7.36 4.28
CA VAL A 282 1.99 5.91 4.28
C VAL A 282 1.42 5.21 5.50
N ALA A 283 1.57 5.80 6.69
CA ALA A 283 1.07 5.23 7.93
C ALA A 283 -0.45 5.03 7.84
N ARG A 284 -1.21 6.10 7.55
CA ARG A 284 -2.68 6.00 7.41
C ARG A 284 -3.12 5.01 6.34
N THR A 285 -2.43 4.96 5.20
CA THR A 285 -2.83 4.06 4.10
C THR A 285 -2.60 2.61 4.48
N MET A 286 -1.43 2.28 5.05
CA MET A 286 -1.12 0.92 5.48
C MET A 286 -1.98 0.47 6.66
N SER A 287 -2.22 1.36 7.64
CA SER A 287 -3.13 1.08 8.76
C SER A 287 -4.53 0.73 8.28
N ARG A 288 -5.11 1.49 7.34
CA ARG A 288 -6.43 1.16 6.75
C ARG A 288 -6.45 -0.23 6.12
N VAL A 289 -5.36 -0.63 5.44
CA VAL A 289 -5.25 -1.97 4.86
C VAL A 289 -5.17 -3.04 5.95
N VAL A 290 -4.36 -2.82 6.99
CA VAL A 290 -4.20 -3.75 8.12
C VAL A 290 -5.51 -3.94 8.88
N GLU A 291 -6.23 -2.85 9.14
CA GLU A 291 -7.55 -2.89 9.80
C GLU A 291 -8.59 -3.61 8.93
N LEU A 292 -8.57 -3.37 7.60
CA LEU A 292 -9.38 -4.13 6.66
C LEU A 292 -9.04 -5.63 6.70
N GLN A 293 -7.76 -6.00 6.68
CA GLN A 293 -7.31 -7.39 6.79
C GLN A 293 -7.75 -8.03 8.11
N ALA A 294 -7.72 -7.29 9.22
CA ALA A 294 -8.24 -7.74 10.51
C ALA A 294 -9.74 -8.07 10.43
N TRP A 295 -10.53 -7.18 9.83
CA TRP A 295 -11.96 -7.43 9.59
C TRP A 295 -12.21 -8.64 8.67
N LEU A 296 -11.40 -8.80 7.61
CA LEU A 296 -11.46 -9.93 6.68
C LEU A 296 -11.16 -11.28 7.36
N ARG A 297 -10.23 -11.30 8.33
CA ARG A 297 -9.96 -12.48 9.19
C ARG A 297 -11.10 -12.81 10.14
N GLY A 298 -12.03 -11.88 10.37
CA GLY A 298 -13.02 -11.96 11.43
C GLY A 298 -12.50 -11.53 12.80
N CYS A 299 -11.31 -10.92 12.85
CA CYS A 299 -10.69 -10.37 14.06
C CYS A 299 -11.02 -8.87 14.14
N LEU A 300 -12.24 -8.51 14.57
CA LEU A 300 -12.45 -7.19 15.18
C LEU A 300 -12.47 -7.43 16.68
N ASP A 301 -11.37 -7.09 17.35
CA ASP A 301 -11.27 -7.07 18.82
C ASP A 301 -11.77 -5.72 19.36
#